data_AF-A0A6N7L533-F1
#
_entry.id   AF-A0A6N7L533-F1
#
_cell.length_a   1.000
_cell.length_b   1.000
_cell.length_c   1.000
_cell.angle_alpha   90.00
_cell.angle_beta   90.00
_cell.angle_gamma   90.00
#
_symmetry.space_group_name_H-M   'P 1'
#
loop_
_entity.id
_entity.type
_entity.pdbx_description
1 polymer ?
#
loop_
_entity_poly.entity_id
_entity_poly.type
_entity_poly.pdbx_seq_one_letter_code
_entity_poly.pdbx_strand_id
1 'polypeptide(L)'
;MSETPRRTLHHYPAFTAPTAAEAYADAPDLDQEAEVLARLSQDPELDGCREIALREAALADRRWWRSRTELDGLLAESAAYALQQRDRLHPEDVQGPIGPDSIEWDAPGGTRAYVRQEYWHWHNVPPGCGPCPPEDPCPWHAEHGTR
;
A
#
# COMPACT_ATOMS: atom_id res chain seq x y z
N MET A 1 6.63 -22.16 -46.56
CA MET A 1 6.97 -20.88 -45.92
C MET A 1 5.85 -20.57 -44.95
N SER A 2 6.05 -20.82 -43.65
CA SER A 2 5.03 -20.60 -42.61
C SER A 2 5.48 -19.42 -41.76
N GLU A 3 4.77 -18.31 -41.85
CA GLU A 3 4.98 -17.14 -40.99
C GLU A 3 4.46 -17.44 -39.58
N THR A 4 5.35 -17.34 -38.60
CA THR A 4 5.00 -17.36 -37.18
C THR A 4 4.39 -16.01 -36.81
N PRO A 5 3.19 -15.94 -36.22
CA PRO A 5 2.62 -14.66 -35.83
C PRO A 5 3.49 -14.05 -34.71
N ARG A 6 3.97 -12.82 -34.97
CA ARG A 6 4.64 -12.00 -33.95
C ARG A 6 3.66 -11.74 -32.82
N ARG A 7 3.94 -12.36 -31.68
CA ARG A 7 3.25 -12.10 -30.41
C ARG A 7 3.54 -10.64 -30.05
N THR A 8 2.56 -9.77 -30.24
CA THR A 8 2.62 -8.39 -29.78
C THR A 8 2.73 -8.46 -28.25
N LEU A 9 3.91 -8.17 -27.72
CA LEU A 9 4.09 -7.97 -26.29
C LEU A 9 3.33 -6.70 -25.97
N HIS A 10 2.15 -6.83 -25.35
CA HIS A 10 1.52 -5.71 -24.68
C HIS A 10 2.53 -5.20 -23.65
N HIS A 11 3.03 -3.99 -23.89
CA HIS A 11 3.81 -3.25 -22.91
C HIS A 11 2.85 -2.88 -21.79
N TYR A 12 2.69 -3.78 -20.82
CA TYR A 12 2.10 -3.42 -19.54
C TYR A 12 3.05 -2.37 -18.92
N PRO A 13 2.54 -1.20 -18.50
CA PRO A 13 3.36 -0.26 -17.76
C PRO A 13 4.01 -1.03 -16.59
N ALA A 14 5.31 -0.85 -16.41
CA ALA A 14 6.03 -1.52 -15.35
C ALA A 14 5.34 -1.21 -14.01
N PHE A 15 5.03 -2.26 -13.27
CA PHE A 15 4.49 -2.18 -11.92
C PHE A 15 5.36 -1.26 -11.04
N THR A 16 4.86 -0.08 -10.69
CA THR A 16 5.56 0.94 -9.90
C THR A 16 4.91 1.13 -8.53
N ALA A 17 4.73 0.04 -7.78
CA ALA A 17 4.46 0.15 -6.35
C ALA A 17 5.77 0.53 -5.62
N PRO A 18 5.71 1.33 -4.54
CA PRO A 18 6.89 1.65 -3.73
C PRO A 18 7.58 0.39 -3.19
N THR A 19 8.90 0.40 -3.20
CA THR A 19 9.70 -0.59 -2.47
C THR A 19 9.48 -0.44 -0.95
N ALA A 20 9.83 -1.47 -0.18
CA ALA A 20 9.76 -1.36 1.29
C ALA A 20 10.62 -0.21 1.84
N ALA A 21 11.77 0.06 1.21
CA ALA A 21 12.65 1.16 1.61
C ALA A 21 11.99 2.53 1.36
N GLU A 22 11.29 2.70 0.24
CA GLU A 22 10.58 3.94 -0.09
C GLU A 22 9.34 4.13 0.77
N ALA A 23 8.51 3.08 0.92
CA ALA A 23 7.27 3.15 1.68
C ALA A 23 7.48 3.47 3.17
N TYR A 24 8.57 2.99 3.75
CA TYR A 24 8.81 3.06 5.19
C TYR A 24 9.95 3.99 5.59
N ALA A 25 10.42 4.86 4.68
CA ALA A 25 11.55 5.76 4.93
C ALA A 25 11.36 6.62 6.19
N ASP A 26 10.13 7.13 6.39
CA ASP A 26 9.77 8.00 7.52
C ASP A 26 8.90 7.30 8.57
N ALA A 27 8.80 5.97 8.51
CA ALA A 27 7.97 5.21 9.43
C ALA A 27 8.60 5.17 10.85
N PRO A 28 7.80 5.32 11.92
CA PRO A 28 8.30 5.26 13.30
C PRO A 28 8.88 3.90 13.64
N ASP A 29 9.75 3.81 14.63
CA ASP A 29 10.40 2.55 15.00
C ASP A 29 9.37 1.44 15.35
N LEU A 30 9.74 0.17 15.18
CA LEU A 30 8.79 -0.96 15.25
C LEU A 30 8.07 -1.04 16.60
N ASP A 31 8.80 -0.78 17.68
CA ASP A 31 8.24 -0.84 19.05
C ASP A 31 7.32 0.35 19.32
N GLN A 32 7.66 1.53 18.79
CA GLN A 32 6.82 2.71 18.89
C GLN A 32 5.49 2.53 18.13
N GLU A 33 5.54 1.99 16.91
CA GLU A 33 4.32 1.71 16.13
C GLU A 33 3.46 0.64 16.82
N ALA A 34 4.09 -0.39 17.41
CA ALA A 34 3.39 -1.41 18.16
C ALA A 34 2.68 -0.85 19.40
N GLU A 35 3.31 0.07 20.13
CA GLU A 35 2.70 0.74 21.29
C GLU A 35 1.51 1.63 20.87
N VAL A 36 1.66 2.38 19.77
CA VAL A 36 0.56 3.19 19.21
C VAL A 36 -0.63 2.30 18.85
N LEU A 37 -0.39 1.22 18.11
CA LEU A 37 -1.44 0.27 17.73
C LEU A 37 -2.10 -0.37 18.95
N ALA A 38 -1.33 -0.80 19.95
CA ALA A 38 -1.87 -1.37 21.17
C ALA A 38 -2.76 -0.39 21.94
N ARG A 39 -2.49 0.92 21.87
CA ARG A 39 -3.36 1.94 22.46
C ARG A 39 -4.62 2.17 21.63
N LEU A 40 -4.49 2.27 20.31
CA LEU A 40 -5.61 2.49 19.39
C LEU A 40 -6.61 1.33 19.45
N SER A 41 -6.12 0.09 19.59
CA SER A 41 -6.98 -1.10 19.65
C SER A 41 -7.80 -1.22 20.95
N GLN A 42 -7.52 -0.40 21.98
CA GLN A 42 -8.33 -0.33 23.20
C GLN A 42 -9.49 0.66 23.09
N ASP A 43 -9.52 1.47 22.04
CA ASP A 43 -10.58 2.46 21.83
C ASP A 43 -11.71 1.83 20.98
N PRO A 44 -12.89 1.55 21.57
CA PRO A 44 -13.99 0.92 20.83
C PRO A 44 -14.57 1.83 19.74
N GLU A 45 -14.36 3.16 19.82
CA GLU A 45 -14.80 4.10 18.78
C GLU A 45 -13.98 3.97 17.49
N LEU A 46 -12.82 3.31 17.56
CA LEU A 46 -11.94 3.07 16.42
C LEU A 46 -12.05 1.65 15.87
N ASP A 47 -13.02 0.85 16.32
CA ASP A 47 -13.26 -0.48 15.76
C ASP A 47 -13.56 -0.39 14.25
N GLY A 48 -12.91 -1.24 13.46
CA GLY A 48 -13.01 -1.21 12.00
C GLY A 48 -12.33 0.00 11.30
N CYS A 49 -11.64 0.87 12.04
CA CYS A 49 -10.90 1.99 11.47
C CYS A 49 -9.84 1.51 10.47
N ARG A 50 -9.89 2.04 9.23
CA ARG A 50 -8.96 1.65 8.17
C ARG A 50 -7.51 1.95 8.52
N GLU A 51 -7.24 3.09 9.15
CA GLU A 51 -5.88 3.49 9.48
C GLU A 51 -5.20 2.46 10.40
N ILE A 52 -5.94 1.88 11.35
CA ILE A 52 -5.43 0.83 12.23
C ILE A 52 -5.05 -0.40 11.39
N ALA A 53 -5.94 -0.87 10.51
CA ALA A 53 -5.67 -2.01 9.64
C ALA A 53 -4.45 -1.77 8.71
N LEU A 54 -4.32 -0.55 8.17
CA LEU A 54 -3.18 -0.16 7.33
C LEU A 54 -1.86 -0.19 8.11
N ARG A 55 -1.86 0.41 9.31
CA ARG A 55 -0.70 0.42 10.21
C ARG A 55 -0.30 -0.97 10.66
N GLU A 56 -1.27 -1.84 10.98
CA GLU A 56 -1.02 -3.24 11.34
C GLU A 56 -0.36 -4.02 10.19
N ALA A 57 -0.91 -3.90 8.98
CA ALA A 57 -0.35 -4.53 7.79
C ALA A 57 1.07 -4.02 7.48
N ALA A 58 1.29 -2.69 7.57
CA ALA A 58 2.60 -2.09 7.39
C ALA A 58 3.61 -2.55 8.46
N LEU A 59 3.21 -2.60 9.73
CA LEU A 59 4.06 -3.08 10.81
C LEU A 59 4.47 -4.55 10.60
N ALA A 60 3.54 -5.40 10.15
CA ALA A 60 3.83 -6.79 9.84
C ALA A 60 4.82 -6.94 8.67
N ASP A 61 4.63 -6.20 7.56
CA ASP A 61 5.59 -6.21 6.44
C ASP A 61 6.98 -5.69 6.84
N ARG A 62 7.03 -4.64 7.67
CA ARG A 62 8.30 -4.10 8.19
C ARG A 62 9.02 -5.09 9.12
N ARG A 63 8.29 -5.83 9.96
CA ARG A 63 8.86 -6.90 10.79
C ARG A 63 9.47 -8.00 9.93
N TRP A 64 8.73 -8.46 8.92
CA TRP A 64 9.27 -9.43 7.97
C TRP A 64 10.49 -8.91 7.21
N TRP A 65 10.48 -7.65 6.77
CA TRP A 65 11.61 -7.06 6.06
C TRP A 65 12.89 -7.07 6.90
N ARG A 66 12.76 -6.83 8.21
CA ARG A 66 13.86 -6.86 9.18
C ARG A 66 14.33 -8.28 9.51
N SER A 67 13.41 -9.21 9.74
CA SER A 67 13.73 -10.54 10.27
C SER A 67 14.00 -11.59 9.19
N ARG A 68 13.32 -11.45 8.03
CA ARG A 68 13.27 -12.41 6.92
C ARG A 68 12.83 -13.82 7.34
N THR A 69 12.12 -13.96 8.46
CA THR A 69 11.61 -15.27 8.90
C THR A 69 10.36 -15.66 8.11
N GLU A 70 10.11 -16.97 7.97
CA GLU A 70 8.91 -17.48 7.33
C GLU A 70 7.64 -17.08 8.08
N LEU A 71 7.66 -17.17 9.43
CA LEU A 71 6.53 -16.80 10.27
C LEU A 71 6.13 -15.33 10.08
N ASP A 72 7.09 -14.40 10.13
CA ASP A 72 6.80 -12.99 9.91
C ASP A 72 6.30 -12.74 8.48
N GLY A 73 6.79 -13.52 7.50
CA GLY A 73 6.30 -13.48 6.13
C GLY A 73 4.84 -13.86 6.01
N LEU A 74 4.43 -14.95 6.67
CA LEU A 74 3.02 -15.38 6.70
C LEU A 74 2.13 -14.36 7.40
N LEU A 75 2.58 -13.77 8.50
CA LEU A 75 1.84 -12.71 9.20
C LEU A 75 1.69 -11.45 8.34
N ALA A 76 2.76 -11.04 7.65
CA ALA A 76 2.73 -9.90 6.72
C ALA A 76 1.76 -10.14 5.56
N GLU A 77 1.80 -11.31 4.93
CA GLU A 77 0.89 -11.68 3.84
C GLU A 77 -0.58 -11.74 4.32
N SER A 78 -0.83 -12.32 5.50
CA SER A 78 -2.17 -12.39 6.08
C SER A 78 -2.74 -11.00 6.38
N ALA A 79 -1.96 -10.12 6.99
CA ALA A 79 -2.40 -8.76 7.31
C ALA A 79 -2.61 -7.92 6.04
N ALA A 80 -1.71 -8.06 5.06
CA ALA A 80 -1.83 -7.41 3.77
C ALA A 80 -3.10 -7.84 3.02
N TYR A 81 -3.39 -9.14 2.99
CA TYR A 81 -4.61 -9.65 2.38
C TYR A 81 -5.86 -9.16 3.11
N ALA A 82 -5.86 -9.13 4.45
CA ALA A 82 -6.99 -8.62 5.24
C ALA A 82 -7.31 -7.14 4.91
N LEU A 83 -6.28 -6.29 4.83
CA LEU A 83 -6.45 -4.89 4.40
C LEU A 83 -7.01 -4.81 2.98
N GLN A 84 -6.43 -5.55 2.02
CA GLN A 84 -6.89 -5.54 0.64
C GLN A 84 -8.36 -5.98 0.54
N GLN A 85 -8.76 -7.02 1.27
CA GLN A 85 -10.15 -7.48 1.30
C GLN A 85 -11.10 -6.44 1.91
N ARG A 86 -10.69 -5.76 2.99
CA ARG A 86 -11.47 -4.64 3.54
C ARG A 86 -11.67 -3.56 2.49
N ASP A 87 -10.60 -3.18 1.80
CA ASP A 87 -10.62 -2.11 0.81
C ASP A 87 -11.38 -2.48 -0.47
N ARG A 88 -11.46 -3.78 -0.81
CA ARG A 88 -12.39 -4.26 -1.85
C ARG A 88 -13.86 -4.06 -1.48
N LEU A 89 -14.19 -4.15 -0.20
CA LEU A 89 -15.54 -3.92 0.31
C LEU A 89 -15.85 -2.44 0.51
N HIS A 90 -14.81 -1.61 0.67
CA HIS A 90 -14.86 -0.17 0.94
C HIS A 90 -13.91 0.60 0.02
N PRO A 91 -14.12 0.55 -1.32
CA PRO A 91 -13.21 1.17 -2.29
C PRO A 91 -13.13 2.69 -2.14
N GLU A 92 -14.12 3.34 -1.52
CA GLU A 92 -14.13 4.76 -1.19
C GLU A 92 -13.05 5.17 -0.16
N ASP A 93 -12.53 4.22 0.62
CA ASP A 93 -11.51 4.49 1.63
C ASP A 93 -10.07 4.35 1.10
N VAL A 94 -9.91 3.83 -0.13
CA VAL A 94 -8.61 3.60 -0.78
C VAL A 94 -7.98 4.93 -1.15
N GLN A 95 -6.68 5.05 -0.88
CA GLN A 95 -5.96 6.31 -1.12
C GLN A 95 -4.94 6.18 -2.25
N GLY A 96 -4.29 5.03 -2.39
CA GLY A 96 -3.28 4.85 -3.43
C GLY A 96 -3.85 4.81 -4.86
N PRO A 97 -3.00 5.09 -5.86
CA PRO A 97 -3.41 5.27 -7.24
C PRO A 97 -3.86 3.98 -7.95
N ILE A 98 -3.44 2.82 -7.46
CA ILE A 98 -3.81 1.51 -8.02
C ILE A 98 -4.76 0.83 -7.03
N GLY A 99 -6.01 0.64 -7.45
CA GLY A 99 -7.07 0.11 -6.58
C GLY A 99 -6.87 -1.35 -6.17
N PRO A 100 -7.60 -1.85 -5.16
CA PRO A 100 -7.39 -3.18 -4.57
C PRO A 100 -7.74 -4.36 -5.49
N ASP A 101 -8.49 -4.12 -6.57
CA ASP A 101 -8.88 -5.14 -7.57
C ASP A 101 -7.92 -5.24 -8.76
N SER A 102 -6.81 -4.48 -8.73
CA SER A 102 -5.83 -4.49 -9.81
C SER A 102 -5.13 -5.85 -9.95
N ILE A 103 -4.99 -6.33 -11.19
CA ILE A 103 -4.28 -7.58 -11.52
C ILE A 103 -2.80 -7.53 -11.11
N GLU A 104 -2.26 -6.34 -10.98
CA GLU A 104 -0.92 -6.02 -10.49
C GLU A 104 -0.63 -6.66 -9.12
N TRP A 105 -1.66 -6.91 -8.31
CA TRP A 105 -1.53 -7.53 -6.98
C TRP A 105 -1.52 -9.05 -7.00
N ASP A 106 -1.84 -9.69 -8.13
CA ASP A 106 -1.94 -11.16 -8.25
C ASP A 106 -0.56 -11.84 -8.33
N ALA A 107 0.52 -11.07 -8.48
CA ALA A 107 1.88 -11.59 -8.47
C ALA A 107 2.35 -11.96 -7.05
N PRO A 108 3.33 -12.87 -6.90
CA PRO A 108 3.91 -13.19 -5.58
C PRO A 108 4.40 -11.93 -4.84
N GLY A 109 3.84 -11.68 -3.65
CA GLY A 109 4.12 -10.49 -2.84
C GLY A 109 3.36 -9.23 -3.26
N GLY A 110 2.42 -9.32 -4.21
CA GLY A 110 1.61 -8.21 -4.71
C GLY A 110 0.70 -7.59 -3.64
N THR A 111 0.08 -8.41 -2.79
CA THR A 111 -0.63 -8.00 -1.56
C THR A 111 0.21 -7.10 -0.65
N ARG A 112 1.48 -7.42 -0.45
CA ARG A 112 2.38 -6.57 0.37
C ARG A 112 2.83 -5.32 -0.36
N ALA A 113 2.97 -5.38 -1.68
CA ALA A 113 3.22 -4.19 -2.48
C ALA A 113 2.00 -3.23 -2.48
N TYR A 114 0.78 -3.76 -2.42
CA TYR A 114 -0.44 -2.98 -2.18
C TYR A 114 -0.37 -2.22 -0.84
N VAL A 115 -0.01 -2.90 0.26
CA VAL A 115 0.18 -2.24 1.57
C VAL A 115 1.21 -1.11 1.50
N ARG A 116 2.33 -1.33 0.81
CA ARG A 116 3.39 -0.31 0.67
C ARG A 116 2.91 0.92 -0.10
N GLN A 117 2.10 0.73 -1.15
CA GLN A 117 1.48 1.84 -1.85
C GLN A 117 0.54 2.62 -0.92
N GLU A 118 -0.39 1.94 -0.27
CA GLU A 118 -1.39 2.59 0.58
C GLU A 118 -0.72 3.32 1.75
N TYR A 119 0.29 2.71 2.37
CA TYR A 119 1.03 3.32 3.48
C TYR A 119 1.84 4.53 3.04
N TRP A 120 2.55 4.42 1.91
CA TRP A 120 3.30 5.53 1.34
C TRP A 120 2.37 6.70 1.00
N HIS A 121 1.23 6.43 0.36
CA HIS A 121 0.28 7.45 -0.03
C HIS A 121 -0.34 8.14 1.19
N TRP A 122 -0.79 7.37 2.19
CA TRP A 122 -1.33 7.90 3.45
C TRP A 122 -0.35 8.84 4.17
N HIS A 123 0.95 8.53 4.12
CA HIS A 123 1.97 9.36 4.76
C HIS A 123 2.38 10.61 3.96
N ASN A 124 2.36 10.53 2.63
CA ASN A 124 2.99 11.53 1.77
C ASN A 124 2.00 12.41 1.02
N VAL A 125 0.72 12.02 0.95
CA VAL A 125 -0.30 12.76 0.22
C VAL A 125 -1.34 13.31 1.20
N PRO A 126 -1.61 14.63 1.21
CA PRO A 126 -2.59 15.19 2.11
C PRO A 126 -4.01 14.66 1.84
N PRO A 127 -4.86 14.60 2.88
CA PRO A 127 -6.27 14.26 2.72
C PRO A 127 -6.96 15.15 1.67
N GLY A 128 -7.70 14.54 0.75
CA GLY A 128 -8.46 15.25 -0.28
C GLY A 128 -7.68 15.58 -1.56
N CYS A 129 -6.38 15.29 -1.63
CA CYS A 129 -5.63 15.29 -2.88
C CYS A 129 -5.63 13.88 -3.48
N GLY A 130 -6.79 13.44 -4.00
CA GLY A 130 -6.88 12.20 -4.80
C GLY A 130 -6.06 12.29 -6.10
N PRO A 131 -6.19 11.36 -7.07
CA PRO A 131 -5.48 11.44 -8.33
C PRO A 131 -5.81 12.76 -9.05
N CYS A 132 -4.91 13.73 -8.93
CA CYS A 132 -5.08 15.05 -9.54
C CYS A 132 -4.63 14.95 -10.99
N PRO A 133 -5.44 15.45 -11.94
CA PRO A 133 -5.01 15.52 -13.32
C PRO A 133 -3.73 16.39 -13.42
N PRO A 134 -2.73 15.97 -14.21
CA PRO A 134 -1.49 16.74 -14.38
C PRO A 134 -1.71 18.18 -14.84
N GLU A 135 -2.80 18.42 -15.57
CA GLU A 135 -3.21 19.73 -16.06
C GLU A 135 -3.84 20.66 -15.00
N ASP A 136 -4.29 20.12 -13.86
CA ASP A 136 -4.86 20.91 -12.76
C ASP A 136 -4.46 20.31 -11.38
N PRO A 137 -3.18 20.46 -10.98
CA PRO A 137 -2.68 19.92 -9.74
C PRO A 137 -3.36 20.58 -8.54
N CYS A 138 -3.77 19.79 -7.54
CA CYS A 138 -4.27 20.34 -6.27
C CYS A 138 -3.23 21.32 -5.67
N PRO A 139 -3.65 22.28 -4.82
CA PRO A 139 -2.75 23.29 -4.24
C PRO A 139 -1.46 22.72 -3.63
N TRP A 140 -1.51 21.51 -3.07
CA TRP A 140 -0.33 20.83 -2.56
C TRP A 140 0.70 20.47 -3.64
N HIS A 141 0.26 19.88 -4.77
CA HIS A 141 1.13 19.56 -5.91
C HIS A 141 1.68 20.83 -6.60
N ALA A 142 0.94 21.93 -6.57
CA ALA A 142 1.42 23.23 -7.07
C ALA A 142 2.57 23.80 -6.21
N GLU A 143 2.56 23.54 -4.90
CA GLU A 143 3.56 24.05 -3.95
C GLU A 143 4.79 23.13 -3.80
N HIS A 144 4.61 21.82 -3.92
CA HIS A 144 5.64 20.82 -3.59
C HIS A 144 6.22 20.11 -4.83
N GLY A 145 5.64 20.36 -6.01
CA GLY A 145 5.99 19.72 -7.27
C GLY A 145 5.42 18.31 -7.39
N THR A 146 5.12 17.90 -8.62
CA THR A 146 4.87 16.50 -8.96
C THR A 146 6.21 15.76 -8.95
N ARG A 147 6.40 14.81 -8.03
CA ARG A 147 7.53 13.87 -8.08
C ARG A 147 7.21 12.69 -8.99
#